data_AF-A0A1E5WFZ9-F1
#
_entry.id   AF-A0A1E5WFZ9-F1
#
_cell.length_a   1.000
_cell.length_b   1.000
_cell.length_c   1.000
_cell.angle_alpha   90.00
_cell.angle_beta   90.00
_cell.angle_gamma   90.00
#
_symmetry.space_group_name_H-M   'P 1'
#
loop_
_entity.id
_entity.type
_entity.pdbx_description
1 polymer ?
#
loop_
_entity_poly.entity_id
_entity_poly.type
_entity_poly.pdbx_seq_one_letter_code
_entity_poly.pdbx_strand_id
1 'polypeptide(L)'
;MNALAATSRNFKQSAKLLGLDSKLEKSLLIPFREIKVECTIPKDDGTLASYVGFRVQHDNARGPMKGGIRYHHEVDPDEVNALAQLMTWKTAVANIPYGGAKGGIGCSPGELSISELERLTRVFTQKIHDLIGIHTDVPAPDMGTNAQTMAWILDEYSKFHGYSPAVVTGKPVDLGGSLGRDAATGRGVLFATEALLAEHGKGIAGQRFVIQGFGNVGSWAAQLITEAGGKVIAISDVTGAVKNVNGLDIAQLVKHSAENKGIKGFNGGDAIDPNSLLTEECDVLVPAALGGILSKKGVLILPDILANSGGVTVSYFEWVQNIQGFMWDEEKVNAELRTYMTRAFGDVKAMCRTHHCDLRMGAFTLGVNRVARATVLRGWEA
;
A
#
# COMPACT_ATOMS: atom_id res chain seq x y z
N MET A 1 -17.86 0.36 -10.21
CA MET A 1 -17.19 -0.74 -10.94
C MET A 1 -16.55 -1.62 -9.88
N ASN A 2 -16.76 -2.94 -9.92
CA ASN A 2 -16.12 -3.88 -8.97
C ASN A 2 -14.58 -3.75 -9.07
N ALA A 3 -13.88 -3.81 -7.93
CA ALA A 3 -12.43 -3.57 -7.84
C ALA A 3 -11.61 -4.57 -8.69
N LEU A 4 -12.03 -5.84 -8.74
CA LEU A 4 -11.39 -6.87 -9.55
C LEU A 4 -11.58 -6.62 -11.04
N ALA A 5 -12.78 -6.19 -11.44
CA ALA A 5 -13.05 -5.83 -12.83
C ALA A 5 -12.22 -4.63 -13.30
N ALA A 6 -12.06 -3.62 -12.45
CA ALA A 6 -11.23 -2.45 -12.74
C ALA A 6 -9.75 -2.82 -12.89
N THR A 7 -9.22 -3.67 -12.00
CA THR A 7 -7.83 -4.13 -12.03
C THR A 7 -7.57 -5.02 -13.24
N SER A 8 -8.46 -5.98 -13.49
CA SER A 8 -8.40 -6.89 -14.65
C SER A 8 -8.45 -6.13 -15.97
N ARG A 9 -9.20 -5.03 -16.04
CA ARG A 9 -9.23 -4.17 -17.24
C ARG A 9 -7.86 -3.55 -17.52
N ASN A 10 -7.19 -3.01 -16.51
CA ASN A 10 -5.86 -2.42 -16.66
C ASN A 10 -4.83 -3.49 -17.09
N PHE A 11 -4.89 -4.68 -16.49
CA PHE A 11 -4.06 -5.82 -16.86
C PHE A 11 -4.27 -6.24 -18.34
N LYS A 12 -5.51 -6.43 -18.77
CA LYS A 12 -5.80 -6.82 -20.18
C LYS A 12 -5.31 -5.77 -21.17
N GLN A 13 -5.43 -4.49 -20.83
CA GLN A 13 -4.92 -3.40 -21.66
C GLN A 13 -3.39 -3.43 -21.75
N SER A 14 -2.67 -3.67 -20.65
CA SER A 14 -1.22 -3.78 -20.69
C SER A 14 -0.74 -5.05 -21.39
N ALA A 15 -1.40 -6.19 -21.19
CA ALA A 15 -1.10 -7.44 -21.90
C ALA A 15 -1.21 -7.25 -23.42
N LYS A 16 -2.25 -6.55 -23.91
CA LYS A 16 -2.39 -6.19 -25.31
C LYS A 16 -1.26 -5.29 -25.82
N LEU A 17 -0.86 -4.28 -25.04
CA LEU A 17 0.27 -3.39 -25.41
C LEU A 17 1.61 -4.14 -25.50
N LEU A 18 1.79 -5.18 -24.69
CA LEU A 18 2.98 -6.03 -24.69
C LEU A 18 2.95 -7.11 -25.78
N GLY A 19 1.81 -7.35 -26.42
CA GLY A 19 1.63 -8.48 -27.33
C GLY A 19 1.81 -9.83 -26.62
N LEU A 20 1.36 -9.95 -25.37
CA LEU A 20 1.47 -11.19 -24.60
C LEU A 20 0.70 -12.33 -25.28
N ASP A 21 1.27 -13.54 -25.26
CA ASP A 21 0.56 -14.75 -25.66
C ASP A 21 -0.67 -14.96 -24.77
N SER A 22 -1.79 -15.38 -25.36
CA SER A 22 -3.06 -15.49 -24.65
C SER A 22 -3.07 -16.56 -23.55
N LYS A 23 -2.24 -17.60 -23.65
CA LYS A 23 -2.11 -18.63 -22.62
C LYS A 23 -1.32 -18.09 -21.43
N LEU A 24 -0.25 -17.34 -21.70
CA LEU A 24 0.52 -16.66 -20.66
C LEU A 24 -0.33 -15.56 -19.99
N GLU A 25 -1.07 -14.76 -20.76
CA GLU A 25 -2.01 -13.77 -20.22
C GLU A 25 -3.01 -14.42 -19.26
N LYS A 26 -3.62 -15.54 -19.67
CA LYS A 26 -4.57 -16.27 -18.83
C LYS A 26 -3.91 -16.77 -17.54
N SER A 27 -2.68 -17.29 -17.62
CA SER A 27 -1.93 -17.75 -16.45
C SER A 27 -1.63 -16.63 -15.47
N LEU A 28 -1.21 -15.46 -15.95
CA LEU A 28 -0.86 -14.31 -15.11
C LEU A 28 -2.07 -13.60 -14.49
N LEU A 29 -3.28 -13.88 -14.99
CA LEU A 29 -4.53 -13.36 -14.46
C LEU A 29 -5.10 -14.22 -13.31
N ILE A 30 -4.80 -15.52 -13.31
CA ILE A 30 -5.33 -16.48 -12.34
C ILE A 30 -4.42 -16.46 -11.10
N PRO A 31 -4.96 -16.29 -9.89
CA PRO A 31 -4.15 -16.35 -8.67
C PRO A 31 -3.58 -17.76 -8.48
N PHE A 32 -2.32 -17.84 -8.04
CA PHE A 32 -1.64 -19.09 -7.69
C PHE A 32 -2.42 -19.91 -6.65
N ARG A 33 -3.02 -19.25 -5.65
CA ARG A 33 -3.82 -19.88 -4.60
C ARG A 33 -4.77 -18.87 -3.95
N GLU A 34 -6.00 -19.30 -3.65
CA GLU A 34 -6.99 -18.53 -2.90
C GLU A 34 -7.46 -19.35 -1.69
N ILE A 35 -7.38 -18.76 -0.49
CA ILE A 35 -7.76 -19.44 0.76
C ILE A 35 -8.79 -18.60 1.52
N LYS A 36 -9.82 -19.29 2.02
CA LYS A 36 -10.86 -18.78 2.92
C LYS A 36 -10.85 -19.62 4.20
N VAL A 37 -10.80 -18.97 5.35
CA VAL A 37 -10.73 -19.61 6.67
C VAL A 37 -11.77 -19.05 7.62
N GLU A 38 -12.31 -19.90 8.48
CA GLU A 38 -13.13 -19.48 9.61
C GLU A 38 -12.24 -19.04 10.78
N CYS A 39 -12.53 -17.87 11.33
CA CYS A 39 -11.86 -17.31 12.51
C CYS A 39 -12.89 -17.07 13.61
N THR A 40 -13.15 -18.09 14.42
CA THR A 40 -14.10 -17.99 15.54
C THR A 40 -13.35 -17.69 16.84
N ILE A 41 -13.81 -16.67 17.58
CA ILE A 41 -13.23 -16.24 18.85
C ILE A 41 -14.30 -16.12 19.94
N PRO A 42 -13.93 -16.30 21.22
CA PRO A 42 -14.74 -15.79 22.32
C PRO A 42 -14.61 -14.27 22.40
N LYS A 43 -15.75 -13.59 22.52
CA LYS A 43 -15.86 -12.18 22.88
C LYS A 43 -15.62 -11.97 24.37
N ASP A 44 -15.43 -10.72 24.77
CA ASP A 44 -15.16 -10.40 26.19
C ASP A 44 -16.34 -10.73 27.12
N ASP A 45 -17.57 -10.79 26.59
CA ASP A 45 -18.78 -11.21 27.31
C ASP A 45 -18.97 -12.74 27.38
N GLY A 46 -18.03 -13.52 26.81
CA GLY A 46 -18.08 -14.98 26.75
C GLY A 46 -18.89 -15.56 25.58
N THR A 47 -19.58 -14.73 24.79
CA THR A 47 -20.26 -15.19 23.57
C THR A 47 -19.24 -15.54 22.48
N LEU A 48 -19.63 -16.34 21.48
CA LEU A 48 -18.79 -16.65 20.33
C LEU A 48 -19.13 -15.73 19.15
N ALA A 49 -18.09 -15.24 18.49
CA ALA A 49 -18.19 -14.51 17.23
C ALA A 49 -17.35 -15.20 16.15
N SER A 50 -17.94 -15.39 14.98
CA SER A 50 -17.29 -16.03 13.83
C SER A 50 -17.03 -15.03 12.72
N TYR A 51 -15.79 -14.95 12.28
CA TYR A 51 -15.35 -14.11 11.17
C TYR A 51 -14.84 -14.97 10.02
N VAL A 52 -14.83 -14.38 8.82
CA VAL A 52 -14.21 -14.99 7.64
C VAL A 52 -12.92 -14.26 7.34
N GLY A 53 -11.82 -15.02 7.30
CA GLY A 53 -10.52 -14.55 6.87
C GLY A 53 -10.17 -15.04 5.46
N PHE A 54 -9.38 -14.26 4.74
CA PHE A 54 -8.90 -14.57 3.39
C PHE A 54 -7.39 -14.42 3.29
N ARG A 55 -6.75 -15.28 2.51
CA ARG A 55 -5.38 -15.07 2.02
C ARG A 55 -5.32 -15.49 0.55
N VAL A 56 -5.13 -14.50 -0.33
CA VAL A 56 -4.90 -14.70 -1.77
C VAL A 56 -3.42 -14.55 -2.05
N GLN A 57 -2.86 -15.56 -2.70
CA GLN A 57 -1.49 -15.67 -3.17
C GLN A 57 -1.56 -15.63 -4.70
N HIS A 58 -1.26 -14.48 -5.31
CA HIS A 58 -1.55 -14.25 -6.73
C HIS A 58 -0.44 -14.79 -7.64
N ASP A 59 0.82 -14.40 -7.41
CA ASP A 59 1.94 -14.83 -8.25
C ASP A 59 3.22 -14.86 -7.41
N ASN A 60 4.09 -15.84 -7.65
CA ASN A 60 5.37 -16.05 -6.96
C ASN A 60 6.57 -16.17 -7.93
N ALA A 61 6.40 -15.83 -9.20
CA ALA A 61 7.40 -16.03 -10.23
C ALA A 61 8.68 -15.22 -9.99
N ARG A 62 8.56 -14.06 -9.34
CA ARG A 62 9.68 -13.16 -9.01
C ARG A 62 10.27 -13.34 -7.61
N GLY A 63 9.69 -14.21 -6.79
CA GLY A 63 10.14 -14.44 -5.41
C GLY A 63 8.99 -14.71 -4.43
N PRO A 64 9.25 -14.65 -3.11
CA PRO A 64 8.21 -14.79 -2.08
C PRO A 64 7.07 -13.81 -2.32
N MET A 65 5.86 -14.16 -1.89
CA MET A 65 4.72 -13.26 -2.04
C MET A 65 4.70 -12.19 -0.96
N LYS A 66 4.20 -11.01 -1.31
CA LYS A 66 4.14 -9.87 -0.38
C LYS A 66 2.78 -9.21 -0.43
N GLY A 67 2.19 -8.98 0.75
CA GLY A 67 0.93 -8.26 0.83
C GLY A 67 0.35 -8.12 2.22
N GLY A 68 -0.24 -6.95 2.48
CA GLY A 68 -0.82 -6.63 3.78
C GLY A 68 -2.10 -7.42 4.12
N ILE A 69 -2.51 -7.33 5.37
CA ILE A 69 -3.75 -7.90 5.91
C ILE A 69 -4.69 -6.74 6.28
N ARG A 70 -5.88 -6.70 5.70
CA ARG A 70 -6.90 -5.67 5.92
C ARG A 70 -7.97 -6.14 6.91
N TYR A 71 -8.28 -5.33 7.91
CA TYR A 71 -9.47 -5.53 8.76
C TYR A 71 -10.50 -4.46 8.43
N HIS A 72 -11.55 -4.83 7.70
CA HIS A 72 -12.61 -3.92 7.30
C HIS A 72 -13.91 -4.70 7.03
N HIS A 73 -15.07 -4.09 7.28
CA HIS A 73 -16.36 -4.76 7.18
C HIS A 73 -16.74 -5.10 5.72
N GLU A 74 -16.17 -4.37 4.75
CA GLU A 74 -16.37 -4.62 3.31
C GLU A 74 -15.39 -5.65 2.72
N VAL A 75 -14.52 -6.27 3.52
CA VAL A 75 -13.59 -7.29 2.99
C VAL A 75 -14.36 -8.47 2.42
N ASP A 76 -14.20 -8.69 1.12
CA ASP A 76 -14.76 -9.80 0.37
C ASP A 76 -13.70 -10.48 -0.53
N PRO A 77 -13.99 -11.65 -1.13
CA PRO A 77 -13.04 -12.36 -1.99
C PRO A 77 -12.57 -11.55 -3.21
N ASP A 78 -13.45 -10.75 -3.82
CA ASP A 78 -13.14 -9.97 -5.03
C ASP A 78 -12.14 -8.85 -4.71
N GLU A 79 -12.35 -8.17 -3.59
CA GLU A 79 -11.46 -7.12 -3.10
C GLU A 79 -10.06 -7.68 -2.80
N VAL A 80 -9.98 -8.79 -2.07
CA VAL A 80 -8.68 -9.39 -1.70
C VAL A 80 -7.94 -9.87 -2.96
N ASN A 81 -8.65 -10.45 -3.94
CA ASN A 81 -8.07 -10.83 -5.23
C ASN A 81 -7.53 -9.63 -6.02
N ALA A 82 -8.33 -8.57 -6.13
CA ALA A 82 -7.92 -7.35 -6.84
C ALA A 82 -6.64 -6.75 -6.24
N LEU A 83 -6.58 -6.68 -4.90
CA LEU A 83 -5.43 -6.14 -4.19
C LEU A 83 -4.20 -7.06 -4.27
N ALA A 84 -4.37 -8.38 -4.26
CA ALA A 84 -3.26 -9.33 -4.42
C ALA A 84 -2.64 -9.25 -5.83
N GLN A 85 -3.47 -9.10 -6.85
CA GLN A 85 -3.03 -8.83 -8.21
C GLN A 85 -2.26 -7.50 -8.31
N LEU A 86 -2.78 -6.42 -7.71
CA LEU A 86 -2.06 -5.14 -7.66
C LEU A 86 -0.71 -5.25 -6.94
N MET A 87 -0.59 -6.08 -5.91
CA MET A 87 0.69 -6.31 -5.23
C MET A 87 1.71 -7.00 -6.14
N THR A 88 1.28 -7.90 -7.02
CA THR A 88 2.16 -8.53 -8.02
C THR A 88 2.75 -7.49 -8.96
N TRP A 89 1.93 -6.58 -9.48
CA TRP A 89 2.42 -5.51 -10.37
C TRP A 89 3.24 -4.47 -9.62
N LYS A 90 2.84 -4.07 -8.42
CA LYS A 90 3.52 -3.08 -7.60
C LYS A 90 4.93 -3.51 -7.21
N THR A 91 5.11 -4.75 -6.75
CA THR A 91 6.42 -5.30 -6.40
C THR A 91 7.33 -5.40 -7.63
N ALA A 92 6.76 -5.73 -8.79
CA ALA A 92 7.46 -5.74 -10.07
C ALA A 92 7.87 -4.33 -10.53
N VAL A 93 7.00 -3.32 -10.40
CA VAL A 93 7.30 -1.91 -10.72
C VAL A 93 8.39 -1.37 -9.81
N ALA A 94 8.27 -1.59 -8.50
CA ALA A 94 9.27 -1.20 -7.50
C ALA A 94 10.62 -1.95 -7.66
N ASN A 95 10.66 -2.97 -8.52
CA ASN A 95 11.82 -3.82 -8.76
C ASN A 95 12.40 -4.47 -7.49
N ILE A 96 11.52 -4.92 -6.60
CA ILE A 96 11.87 -5.72 -5.42
C ILE A 96 11.59 -7.20 -5.69
N PRO A 97 12.34 -8.15 -5.10
CA PRO A 97 12.30 -9.57 -5.45
C PRO A 97 11.11 -10.31 -4.80
N TYR A 98 9.90 -9.82 -5.05
CA TYR A 98 8.66 -10.41 -4.56
C TYR A 98 7.66 -10.63 -5.69
N GLY A 99 6.75 -11.56 -5.43
CA GLY A 99 5.45 -11.66 -6.07
C GLY A 99 4.37 -10.89 -5.31
N GLY A 100 3.11 -11.26 -5.47
CA GLY A 100 1.97 -10.56 -4.85
C GLY A 100 1.04 -11.47 -4.06
N ALA A 101 0.63 -10.99 -2.88
CA ALA A 101 -0.43 -11.58 -2.08
C ALA A 101 -1.30 -10.48 -1.46
N LYS A 102 -2.41 -10.87 -0.82
CA LYS A 102 -3.19 -10.02 0.07
C LYS A 102 -3.99 -10.89 1.01
N GLY A 103 -4.27 -10.40 2.22
CA GLY A 103 -5.26 -11.03 3.08
C GLY A 103 -6.20 -10.00 3.69
N GLY A 104 -7.21 -10.50 4.39
CA GLY A 104 -8.08 -9.66 5.18
C GLY A 104 -9.09 -10.46 5.98
N ILE A 105 -9.74 -9.78 6.91
CA ILE A 105 -10.84 -10.30 7.71
C ILE A 105 -12.00 -9.31 7.62
N GLY A 106 -13.18 -9.82 7.32
CA GLY A 106 -14.44 -9.05 7.34
C GLY A 106 -14.83 -8.70 8.77
N CYS A 107 -14.33 -7.59 9.30
CA CYS A 107 -14.66 -7.11 10.65
C CYS A 107 -14.56 -5.59 10.77
N SER A 108 -15.16 -5.02 11.83
CA SER A 108 -15.05 -3.60 12.19
C SER A 108 -14.12 -3.46 13.41
N PRO A 109 -12.83 -3.12 13.24
CA PRO A 109 -11.89 -3.06 14.38
C PRO A 109 -12.31 -2.10 15.50
N GLY A 110 -13.02 -1.03 15.17
CA GLY A 110 -13.51 -0.06 16.16
C GLY A 110 -14.62 -0.60 17.08
N GLU A 111 -15.21 -1.75 16.74
CA GLU A 111 -16.25 -2.43 17.54
C GLU A 111 -15.66 -3.58 18.39
N LEU A 112 -14.36 -3.85 18.26
CA LEU A 112 -13.68 -4.90 18.99
C LEU A 112 -12.77 -4.32 20.05
N SER A 113 -12.73 -4.95 21.22
CA SER A 113 -11.74 -4.60 22.23
C SER A 113 -10.33 -4.98 21.75
N ILE A 114 -9.31 -4.41 22.40
CA ILE A 114 -7.91 -4.78 22.09
C ILE A 114 -7.67 -6.28 22.31
N SER A 115 -8.30 -6.86 23.33
CA SER A 115 -8.21 -8.28 23.67
C SER A 115 -8.88 -9.16 22.60
N GLU A 116 -10.03 -8.73 22.08
CA GLU A 116 -10.72 -9.41 20.98
C GLU A 116 -9.92 -9.32 19.67
N LEU A 117 -9.33 -8.16 19.36
CA LEU A 117 -8.45 -7.97 18.20
C LEU A 117 -7.20 -8.84 18.25
N GLU A 118 -6.58 -8.97 19.42
CA GLU A 118 -5.45 -9.87 19.64
C GLU A 118 -5.87 -11.32 19.38
N ARG A 119 -6.96 -11.78 20.00
CA ARG A 119 -7.49 -13.15 19.80
C ARG A 119 -7.80 -13.42 18.33
N LEU A 120 -8.47 -12.48 17.65
CA LEU A 120 -8.79 -12.60 16.22
C LEU A 120 -7.53 -12.74 15.37
N THR A 121 -6.53 -11.90 15.64
CA THR A 121 -5.26 -11.91 14.89
C THR A 121 -4.49 -13.21 15.10
N ARG A 122 -4.47 -13.72 16.33
CA ARG A 122 -3.82 -15.00 16.65
C ARG A 122 -4.54 -16.16 15.99
N VAL A 123 -5.87 -16.25 16.12
CA VAL A 123 -6.66 -17.30 15.45
C VAL A 123 -6.47 -17.24 13.94
N PHE A 124 -6.51 -16.07 13.32
CA PHE A 124 -6.26 -15.96 11.89
C PHE A 124 -4.85 -16.45 11.51
N THR A 125 -3.83 -16.10 12.28
CA THR A 125 -2.45 -16.58 12.06
C THR A 125 -2.36 -18.10 12.18
N GLN A 126 -3.01 -18.70 13.18
CA GLN A 126 -3.12 -20.17 13.34
C GLN A 126 -3.84 -20.85 12.16
N LYS A 127 -4.67 -20.12 11.40
CA LYS A 127 -5.35 -20.67 10.21
C LYS A 127 -4.54 -20.55 8.93
N ILE A 128 -3.46 -19.76 8.92
CA ILE A 128 -2.67 -19.49 7.71
C ILE A 128 -1.16 -19.72 7.89
N HIS A 129 -0.69 -20.16 9.06
CA HIS A 129 0.74 -20.28 9.38
C HIS A 129 1.50 -21.27 8.49
N ASP A 130 0.79 -22.19 7.83
CA ASP A 130 1.30 -23.16 6.85
C ASP A 130 1.35 -22.59 5.43
N LEU A 131 0.69 -21.46 5.18
CA LEU A 131 0.67 -20.75 3.90
C LEU A 131 1.74 -19.65 3.82
N ILE A 132 2.07 -19.06 4.96
CA ILE A 132 3.01 -17.94 5.08
C ILE A 132 4.39 -18.41 5.54
N GLY A 133 5.40 -17.58 5.33
CA GLY A 133 6.78 -17.92 5.68
C GLY A 133 7.78 -16.94 5.08
N ILE A 134 8.99 -16.92 5.67
CA ILE A 134 10.06 -15.98 5.34
C ILE A 134 10.37 -15.93 3.83
N HIS A 135 10.36 -17.09 3.16
CA HIS A 135 10.65 -17.24 1.73
C HIS A 135 9.42 -17.69 0.92
N THR A 136 8.22 -17.60 1.50
CA THR A 136 6.98 -18.09 0.86
C THR A 136 5.99 -16.95 0.66
N ASP A 137 5.53 -16.35 1.74
CA ASP A 137 4.55 -15.26 1.74
C ASP A 137 4.69 -14.46 3.04
N VAL A 138 4.92 -13.14 2.91
CA VAL A 138 5.28 -12.26 4.02
C VAL A 138 4.18 -11.20 4.21
N PRO A 139 3.31 -11.32 5.22
CA PRO A 139 2.29 -10.32 5.51
C PRO A 139 2.83 -8.94 5.93
N ALA A 140 1.94 -7.96 6.00
CA ALA A 140 2.21 -6.58 6.41
C ALA A 140 0.92 -5.91 6.95
N PRO A 141 1.00 -4.70 7.50
CA PRO A 141 -0.18 -3.89 7.76
C PRO A 141 -0.90 -3.50 6.47
N ASP A 142 -2.19 -3.29 6.60
CA ASP A 142 -3.06 -2.59 5.66
C ASP A 142 -4.15 -1.84 6.44
N MET A 143 -5.22 -1.40 5.80
CA MET A 143 -6.31 -0.69 6.47
C MET A 143 -6.90 -1.52 7.62
N GLY A 144 -7.00 -0.92 8.81
CA GLY A 144 -7.50 -1.58 10.02
C GLY A 144 -6.47 -2.43 10.77
N THR A 145 -5.22 -2.54 10.29
CA THR A 145 -4.12 -3.23 10.99
C THR A 145 -2.88 -2.34 11.07
N ASN A 146 -1.97 -2.63 11.99
CA ASN A 146 -0.80 -1.78 12.26
C ASN A 146 0.38 -2.59 12.83
N ALA A 147 1.39 -1.91 13.38
CA ALA A 147 2.56 -2.53 13.98
C ALA A 147 2.21 -3.47 15.14
N GLN A 148 1.22 -3.14 15.98
CA GLN A 148 0.76 -4.04 17.04
C GLN A 148 0.17 -5.33 16.47
N THR A 149 -0.62 -5.24 15.39
CA THR A 149 -1.14 -6.42 14.70
C THR A 149 0.02 -7.31 14.20
N MET A 150 1.06 -6.71 13.63
CA MET A 150 2.22 -7.47 13.13
C MET A 150 3.02 -8.11 14.28
N ALA A 151 3.09 -7.47 15.44
CA ALA A 151 3.72 -8.05 16.63
C ALA A 151 2.99 -9.34 17.06
N TRP A 152 1.66 -9.34 17.07
CA TRP A 152 0.88 -10.54 17.39
C TRP A 152 1.05 -11.65 16.34
N ILE A 153 1.10 -11.32 15.04
CA ILE A 153 1.35 -12.31 14.00
C ILE A 153 2.76 -12.90 14.13
N LEU A 154 3.77 -12.07 14.36
CA LEU A 154 5.15 -12.53 14.60
C LEU A 154 5.19 -13.52 15.77
N ASP A 155 4.63 -13.12 16.92
CA ASP A 155 4.63 -13.93 18.13
C ASP A 155 3.88 -15.26 17.91
N GLU A 156 2.68 -15.20 17.34
CA GLU A 156 1.87 -16.39 17.11
C GLU A 156 2.51 -17.35 16.11
N TYR A 157 3.02 -16.85 14.97
CA TYR A 157 3.74 -17.67 14.00
C TYR A 157 4.99 -18.33 14.62
N SER A 158 5.69 -17.60 15.49
CA SER A 158 6.92 -18.08 16.13
C SER A 158 6.67 -19.29 17.05
N LYS A 159 5.45 -19.49 17.55
CA LYS A 159 5.07 -20.69 18.32
C LYS A 159 5.06 -21.97 17.48
N PHE A 160 4.77 -21.84 16.19
CA PHE A 160 4.70 -22.98 15.26
C PHE A 160 6.05 -23.28 14.61
N HIS A 161 6.86 -22.25 14.33
CA HIS A 161 8.03 -22.36 13.44
C HIS A 161 9.33 -21.83 14.05
N GLY A 162 9.33 -21.44 15.32
CA GLY A 162 10.45 -20.75 15.96
C GLY A 162 10.52 -19.27 15.60
N TYR A 163 11.35 -18.52 16.34
CA TYR A 163 11.45 -17.06 16.19
C TYR A 163 11.82 -16.64 14.76
N SER A 164 10.89 -15.97 14.09
CA SER A 164 10.96 -15.72 12.64
C SER A 164 10.67 -14.24 12.30
N PRO A 165 11.55 -13.28 12.65
CA PRO A 165 11.27 -11.85 12.53
C PRO A 165 10.97 -11.39 11.09
N ALA A 166 11.51 -12.09 10.10
CA ALA A 166 11.28 -11.81 8.67
C ALA A 166 9.94 -12.35 8.13
N VAL A 167 9.11 -13.04 8.92
CA VAL A 167 7.83 -13.60 8.44
C VAL A 167 6.77 -12.51 8.19
N VAL A 168 6.87 -11.38 8.88
CA VAL A 168 6.01 -10.21 8.69
C VAL A 168 6.84 -8.94 8.68
N THR A 169 6.36 -7.91 7.99
CA THR A 169 6.99 -6.58 7.94
C THR A 169 6.04 -5.51 8.49
N GLY A 170 6.52 -4.31 8.79
CA GLY A 170 5.74 -3.26 9.45
C GLY A 170 5.61 -3.52 10.95
N LYS A 171 6.61 -4.16 11.55
CA LYS A 171 6.67 -4.45 12.98
C LYS A 171 7.06 -3.20 13.78
N PRO A 172 6.84 -3.20 15.11
CA PRO A 172 7.48 -2.22 16.00
C PRO A 172 9.01 -2.33 15.88
N VAL A 173 9.72 -1.23 16.07
CA VAL A 173 11.20 -1.20 16.01
C VAL A 173 11.79 -2.17 17.04
N ASP A 174 11.17 -2.25 18.23
CA ASP A 174 11.52 -3.17 19.32
C ASP A 174 11.50 -4.65 18.93
N LEU A 175 10.78 -5.00 17.86
CA LEU A 175 10.65 -6.37 17.34
C LEU A 175 11.25 -6.53 15.94
N GLY A 176 12.25 -5.72 15.59
CA GLY A 176 12.94 -5.79 14.31
C GLY A 176 12.22 -5.06 13.17
N GLY A 177 11.35 -4.09 13.48
CA GLY A 177 10.81 -3.16 12.50
C GLY A 177 11.88 -2.22 11.94
N SER A 178 11.78 -1.84 10.67
CA SER A 178 12.73 -0.90 10.05
C SER A 178 12.39 0.54 10.42
N LEU A 179 13.41 1.34 10.71
CA LEU A 179 13.28 2.80 10.73
C LEU A 179 12.79 3.31 9.36
N GLY A 180 12.14 4.47 9.35
CA GLY A 180 11.54 5.06 8.15
C GLY A 180 10.31 4.34 7.60
N ARG A 181 9.95 3.15 8.11
CA ARG A 181 8.83 2.35 7.58
C ARG A 181 7.48 3.04 7.70
N ASP A 182 7.24 3.75 8.79
CA ASP A 182 5.97 4.43 9.05
C ASP A 182 5.70 5.53 8.01
N ALA A 183 6.71 6.37 7.76
CA ALA A 183 6.68 7.45 6.77
C ALA A 183 6.83 7.00 5.31
N ALA A 184 7.23 5.75 5.06
CA ALA A 184 7.69 5.27 3.75
C ALA A 184 6.71 5.49 2.61
N THR A 185 5.41 5.29 2.83
CA THR A 185 4.40 5.48 1.77
C THR A 185 4.21 6.96 1.44
N GLY A 186 4.07 7.84 2.45
CA GLY A 186 3.96 9.29 2.24
C GLY A 186 5.23 9.88 1.62
N ARG A 187 6.41 9.39 2.04
CA ARG A 187 7.70 9.74 1.44
C ARG A 187 7.81 9.27 -0.02
N GLY A 188 7.29 8.08 -0.33
CA GLY A 188 7.17 7.60 -1.71
C GLY A 188 6.31 8.50 -2.58
N VAL A 189 5.17 8.99 -2.06
CA VAL A 189 4.31 9.95 -2.75
C VAL A 189 5.07 11.24 -3.05
N LEU A 190 5.81 11.79 -2.07
CA LEU A 190 6.67 12.96 -2.28
C LEU A 190 7.67 12.70 -3.41
N PHE A 191 8.44 11.60 -3.35
CA PHE A 191 9.48 11.30 -4.33
C PHE A 191 8.93 11.09 -5.74
N ALA A 192 7.80 10.40 -5.88
CA ALA A 192 7.15 10.22 -7.17
C ALA A 192 6.62 11.55 -7.73
N THR A 193 6.08 12.41 -6.86
CA THR A 193 5.58 13.74 -7.25
C THR A 193 6.72 14.66 -7.69
N GLU A 194 7.81 14.70 -6.93
CA GLU A 194 9.02 15.44 -7.26
C GLU A 194 9.56 15.01 -8.63
N ALA A 195 9.66 13.70 -8.88
CA ALA A 195 10.11 13.16 -10.16
C ALA A 195 9.18 13.55 -11.32
N LEU A 196 7.85 13.55 -11.11
CA LEU A 196 6.91 13.99 -12.13
C LEU A 196 7.01 15.50 -12.41
N LEU A 197 7.06 16.34 -11.37
CA LEU A 197 7.15 17.79 -11.54
C LEU A 197 8.44 18.21 -12.24
N ALA A 198 9.56 17.54 -11.95
CA ALA A 198 10.85 17.80 -12.59
C ALA A 198 10.79 17.63 -14.12
N GLU A 199 10.01 16.68 -14.65
CA GLU A 199 9.79 16.51 -16.09
C GLU A 199 9.10 17.72 -16.75
N HIS A 200 8.44 18.56 -15.94
CA HIS A 200 7.77 19.78 -16.37
C HIS A 200 8.50 21.05 -15.93
N GLY A 201 9.77 20.94 -15.52
CA GLY A 201 10.57 22.07 -15.05
C GLY A 201 10.05 22.71 -13.77
N LYS A 202 9.29 21.96 -12.97
CA LYS A 202 8.71 22.40 -11.70
C LYS A 202 9.33 21.65 -10.52
N GLY A 203 9.35 22.26 -9.35
CA GLY A 203 9.65 21.62 -8.07
C GLY A 203 8.42 21.55 -7.18
N ILE A 204 8.55 20.90 -6.01
CA ILE A 204 7.51 20.86 -4.97
C ILE A 204 7.25 22.25 -4.39
N ALA A 205 8.32 23.01 -4.17
CA ALA A 205 8.27 24.33 -3.57
C ALA A 205 7.32 25.27 -4.35
N GLY A 206 6.39 25.90 -3.62
CA GLY A 206 5.42 26.85 -4.16
C GLY A 206 4.18 26.25 -4.84
N GLN A 207 4.11 24.93 -5.05
CA GLN A 207 2.89 24.29 -5.59
C GLN A 207 1.79 24.20 -4.52
N ARG A 208 0.52 24.34 -4.92
CA ARG A 208 -0.64 24.14 -4.05
C ARG A 208 -1.08 22.68 -4.08
N PHE A 209 -1.20 22.08 -2.89
CA PHE A 209 -1.58 20.69 -2.71
C PHE A 209 -2.94 20.55 -2.03
N VAL A 210 -3.73 19.61 -2.51
CA VAL A 210 -4.96 19.14 -1.85
C VAL A 210 -4.82 17.65 -1.58
N ILE A 211 -5.14 17.21 -0.35
CA ILE A 211 -4.94 15.83 0.08
C ILE A 211 -6.25 15.27 0.64
N GLN A 212 -6.76 14.20 0.02
CA GLN A 212 -7.90 13.47 0.55
C GLN A 212 -7.41 12.34 1.45
N GLY A 213 -7.85 12.32 2.70
CA GLY A 213 -7.44 11.33 3.70
C GLY A 213 -6.26 11.83 4.54
N PHE A 214 -6.43 11.79 5.87
CA PHE A 214 -5.42 12.20 6.84
C PHE A 214 -5.02 11.04 7.79
N GLY A 215 -5.07 9.81 7.28
CA GLY A 215 -4.43 8.66 7.94
C GLY A 215 -2.92 8.64 7.68
N ASN A 216 -2.26 7.52 8.00
CA ASN A 216 -0.80 7.40 7.92
C ASN A 216 -0.17 7.91 6.61
N VAL A 217 -0.74 7.56 5.45
CA VAL A 217 -0.19 7.99 4.15
C VAL A 217 -0.36 9.50 3.95
N GLY A 218 -1.57 10.02 4.20
CA GLY A 218 -1.91 11.41 3.92
C GLY A 218 -1.23 12.40 4.87
N SER A 219 -1.13 12.05 6.16
CA SER A 219 -0.45 12.90 7.15
C SER A 219 1.05 12.99 6.88
N TRP A 220 1.73 11.86 6.62
CA TRP A 220 3.14 11.86 6.25
C TRP A 220 3.39 12.55 4.92
N ALA A 221 2.53 12.35 3.91
CA ALA A 221 2.65 13.07 2.65
C ALA A 221 2.51 14.58 2.87
N ALA A 222 1.50 15.02 3.62
CA ALA A 222 1.29 16.44 3.93
C ALA A 222 2.50 17.07 4.64
N GLN A 223 3.03 16.38 5.66
CA GLN A 223 4.17 16.87 6.43
C GLN A 223 5.41 17.00 5.55
N LEU A 224 5.78 15.95 4.82
CA LEU A 224 6.99 15.93 3.99
C LEU A 224 6.89 16.88 2.78
N ILE A 225 5.69 17.08 2.22
CA ILE A 225 5.43 18.07 1.16
C ILE A 225 5.65 19.49 1.70
N THR A 226 5.13 19.79 2.89
CA THR A 226 5.32 21.10 3.54
C THR A 226 6.80 21.36 3.86
N GLU A 227 7.52 20.35 4.38
CA GLU A 227 8.97 20.43 4.62
C GLU A 227 9.77 20.69 3.33
N ALA A 228 9.30 20.17 2.19
CA ALA A 228 9.86 20.43 0.86
C ALA A 228 9.40 21.77 0.23
N GLY A 229 8.68 22.61 0.99
CA GLY A 229 8.21 23.94 0.56
C GLY A 229 6.90 23.94 -0.22
N GLY A 230 6.20 22.81 -0.33
CA GLY A 230 4.87 22.72 -0.92
C GLY A 230 3.82 23.33 0.01
N LYS A 231 2.73 23.83 -0.56
CA LYS A 231 1.67 24.53 0.18
C LYS A 231 0.42 23.64 0.25
N VAL A 232 0.22 22.93 1.35
CA VAL A 232 -0.98 22.10 1.53
C VAL A 232 -2.15 23.00 1.92
N ILE A 233 -3.07 23.23 0.97
CA ILE A 233 -4.15 24.21 1.11
C ILE A 233 -5.47 23.60 1.56
N ALA A 234 -5.70 22.30 1.36
CA ALA A 234 -6.89 21.63 1.88
C ALA A 234 -6.63 20.15 2.17
N ILE A 235 -7.24 19.65 3.25
CA ILE A 235 -7.16 18.25 3.69
C ILE A 235 -8.57 17.77 4.09
N SER A 236 -8.90 16.51 3.79
CA SER A 236 -10.07 15.84 4.39
C SER A 236 -9.71 14.57 5.14
N ASP A 237 -10.57 14.15 6.06
CA ASP A 237 -10.62 12.81 6.63
C ASP A 237 -12.08 12.34 6.74
N VAL A 238 -12.34 11.28 7.51
CA VAL A 238 -13.70 10.76 7.74
C VAL A 238 -14.60 11.68 8.57
N THR A 239 -14.02 12.65 9.28
CA THR A 239 -14.73 13.58 10.18
C THR A 239 -15.10 14.90 9.49
N GLY A 240 -14.36 15.30 8.46
CA GLY A 240 -14.63 16.54 7.72
C GLY A 240 -13.50 16.94 6.77
N ALA A 241 -13.55 18.20 6.31
CA ALA A 241 -12.52 18.79 5.47
C ALA A 241 -12.20 20.22 5.95
N VAL A 242 -10.93 20.60 5.84
CA VAL A 242 -10.42 21.91 6.26
C VAL A 242 -9.56 22.52 5.15
N LYS A 243 -9.67 23.83 4.97
CA LYS A 243 -8.98 24.60 3.94
C LYS A 243 -8.33 25.85 4.51
N ASN A 244 -7.11 26.13 4.08
CA ASN A 244 -6.46 27.42 4.28
C ASN A 244 -5.65 27.76 3.02
N VAL A 245 -6.06 28.79 2.29
CA VAL A 245 -5.38 29.23 1.05
C VAL A 245 -3.93 29.69 1.28
N ASN A 246 -3.62 30.06 2.52
CA ASN A 246 -2.29 30.42 2.97
C ASN A 246 -1.43 29.23 3.41
N GLY A 247 -1.97 28.01 3.33
CA GLY A 247 -1.32 26.77 3.75
C GLY A 247 -1.75 26.39 5.16
N LEU A 248 -2.03 25.11 5.36
CA LEU A 248 -2.35 24.54 6.67
C LEU A 248 -1.06 24.29 7.46
N ASP A 249 -1.07 24.61 8.76
CA ASP A 249 -0.02 24.16 9.68
C ASP A 249 -0.22 22.67 9.95
N ILE A 250 0.54 21.84 9.23
CA ILE A 250 0.41 20.38 9.29
C ILE A 250 0.83 19.84 10.66
N ALA A 251 1.82 20.44 11.33
CA ALA A 251 2.24 20.00 12.65
C ALA A 251 1.13 20.20 13.68
N GLN A 252 0.47 21.35 13.65
CA GLN A 252 -0.71 21.61 14.50
C GLN A 252 -1.89 20.70 14.12
N LEU A 253 -2.11 20.44 12.83
CA LEU A 253 -3.20 19.58 12.38
C LEU A 253 -3.01 18.12 12.83
N VAL A 254 -1.78 17.60 12.79
CA VAL A 254 -1.44 16.27 13.32
C VAL A 254 -1.74 16.20 14.83
N LYS A 255 -1.32 17.22 15.59
CA LYS A 255 -1.61 17.29 17.03
C LYS A 255 -3.12 17.34 17.31
N HIS A 256 -3.85 18.20 16.61
CA HIS A 256 -5.30 18.31 16.70
C HIS A 256 -5.99 16.97 16.41
N SER A 257 -5.58 16.29 15.33
CA SER A 257 -6.15 15.01 14.94
C SER A 257 -5.93 13.92 15.97
N ALA A 258 -4.76 13.90 16.63
CA ALA A 258 -4.46 12.95 17.70
C ALA A 258 -5.32 13.17 18.95
N GLU A 259 -5.56 14.43 19.32
CA GLU A 259 -6.36 14.82 20.50
C GLU A 259 -7.87 14.63 20.27
N ASN A 260 -8.36 14.86 19.04
CA ASN A 260 -9.79 14.92 18.73
C ASN A 260 -10.30 13.74 17.90
N LYS A 261 -9.44 12.76 17.57
CA LYS A 261 -9.75 11.61 16.70
C LYS A 261 -10.25 12.02 15.31
N GLY A 262 -9.67 13.09 14.76
CA GLY A 262 -9.95 13.60 13.41
C GLY A 262 -9.71 15.10 13.28
N ILE A 263 -9.83 15.62 12.06
CA ILE A 263 -9.48 17.01 11.74
C ILE A 263 -10.62 18.02 11.92
N LYS A 264 -11.85 17.56 12.12
CA LYS A 264 -13.01 18.45 12.31
C LYS A 264 -12.76 19.41 13.49
N GLY A 265 -13.08 20.69 13.29
CA GLY A 265 -12.92 21.74 14.31
C GLY A 265 -11.50 22.26 14.46
N PHE A 266 -10.59 21.96 13.54
CA PHE A 266 -9.26 22.56 13.53
C PHE A 266 -9.32 24.08 13.29
N ASN A 267 -8.73 24.86 14.19
CA ASN A 267 -8.81 26.33 14.15
C ASN A 267 -7.84 26.98 13.13
N GLY A 268 -6.91 26.22 12.54
CA GLY A 268 -5.92 26.72 11.58
C GLY A 268 -6.42 26.81 10.13
N GLY A 269 -7.71 26.63 9.89
CA GLY A 269 -8.35 26.77 8.57
C GLY A 269 -9.86 26.73 8.66
N ASP A 270 -10.52 27.01 7.54
CA ASP A 270 -11.98 27.03 7.42
C ASP A 270 -12.51 25.63 7.10
N ALA A 271 -13.59 25.24 7.74
CA ALA A 271 -14.31 24.01 7.39
C ALA A 271 -14.96 24.16 6.01
N ILE A 272 -14.81 23.14 5.16
CA ILE A 272 -15.42 23.09 3.82
C ILE A 272 -16.23 21.79 3.66
N ASP A 273 -17.05 21.72 2.60
CA ASP A 273 -17.75 20.49 2.24
C ASP A 273 -16.74 19.41 1.81
N PRO A 274 -16.68 18.24 2.47
CA PRO A 274 -15.79 17.15 2.07
C PRO A 274 -15.98 16.70 0.62
N ASN A 275 -17.19 16.87 0.07
CA ASN A 275 -17.48 16.50 -1.32
C ASN A 275 -16.87 17.47 -2.34
N SER A 276 -16.58 18.72 -1.95
CA SER A 276 -15.94 19.70 -2.84
C SER A 276 -14.42 19.56 -2.91
N LEU A 277 -13.81 18.87 -1.93
CA LEU A 277 -12.36 18.78 -1.76
C LEU A 277 -11.63 18.37 -3.05
N LEU A 278 -12.12 17.33 -3.74
CA LEU A 278 -11.47 16.77 -4.93
C LEU A 278 -11.54 17.69 -6.15
N THR A 279 -12.38 18.71 -6.09
CA THR A 279 -12.56 19.74 -7.12
C THR A 279 -11.96 21.09 -6.74
N GLU A 280 -11.31 21.18 -5.58
CA GLU A 280 -10.62 22.40 -5.15
C GLU A 280 -9.48 22.75 -6.12
N GLU A 281 -9.37 24.04 -6.43
CA GLU A 281 -8.36 24.53 -7.35
C GLU A 281 -6.96 24.40 -6.73
N CYS A 282 -6.15 23.50 -7.30
CA CYS A 282 -4.81 23.20 -6.84
C CYS A 282 -3.91 22.78 -8.01
N ASP A 283 -2.60 22.72 -7.77
CA ASP A 283 -1.63 22.27 -8.76
C ASP A 283 -1.43 20.75 -8.70
N VAL A 284 -1.54 20.17 -7.50
CA VAL A 284 -1.39 18.73 -7.26
C VAL A 284 -2.46 18.21 -6.30
N LEU A 285 -3.19 17.19 -6.73
CA LEU A 285 -4.18 16.46 -5.93
C LEU A 285 -3.63 15.09 -5.50
N VAL A 286 -3.70 14.78 -4.20
CA VAL A 286 -3.25 13.50 -3.62
C VAL A 286 -4.45 12.77 -3.00
N PRO A 287 -5.09 11.84 -3.73
CA PRO A 287 -6.14 11.00 -3.16
C PRO A 287 -5.52 9.84 -2.36
N ALA A 288 -5.52 9.96 -1.03
CA ALA A 288 -4.94 9.00 -0.09
C ALA A 288 -6.00 8.34 0.84
N ALA A 289 -7.24 8.21 0.35
CA ALA A 289 -8.35 7.54 1.04
C ALA A 289 -8.86 6.30 0.27
N LEU A 290 -10.02 6.38 -0.40
CA LEU A 290 -10.64 5.29 -1.15
C LEU A 290 -10.37 5.39 -2.67
N GLY A 291 -10.46 4.25 -3.36
CA GLY A 291 -10.21 4.17 -4.81
C GLY A 291 -11.39 4.60 -5.69
N GLY A 292 -11.14 4.77 -7.00
CA GLY A 292 -12.20 4.91 -8.02
C GLY A 292 -12.65 6.32 -8.38
N ILE A 293 -11.95 7.35 -7.90
CA ILE A 293 -12.45 8.73 -7.89
C ILE A 293 -12.09 9.55 -9.15
N LEU A 294 -10.90 9.36 -9.73
CA LEU A 294 -10.40 10.20 -10.82
C LEU A 294 -10.65 9.58 -12.20
N SER A 295 -11.33 10.33 -13.08
CA SER A 295 -11.57 9.97 -14.48
C SER A 295 -11.07 11.07 -15.45
N LYS A 296 -10.57 10.60 -16.60
CA LYS A 296 -9.92 11.33 -17.70
C LYS A 296 -10.57 12.67 -18.09
N LYS A 297 -9.93 13.80 -17.77
CA LYS A 297 -9.77 14.97 -18.66
C LYS A 297 -8.49 15.76 -18.28
N GLY A 298 -7.50 15.83 -19.17
CA GLY A 298 -6.37 16.79 -19.10
C GLY A 298 -5.37 16.67 -17.94
N VAL A 299 -5.60 15.82 -16.95
CA VAL A 299 -4.74 15.68 -15.75
C VAL A 299 -3.77 14.51 -15.89
N LEU A 300 -2.51 14.73 -15.49
CA LEU A 300 -1.50 13.69 -15.35
C LEU A 300 -1.73 12.89 -14.06
N ILE A 301 -1.82 11.57 -14.17
CA ILE A 301 -2.07 10.69 -13.03
C ILE A 301 -0.85 9.82 -12.79
N LEU A 302 -0.15 10.04 -11.68
CA LEU A 302 0.81 9.08 -11.14
C LEU A 302 0.04 7.83 -10.68
N PRO A 303 0.32 6.64 -11.23
CA PRO A 303 -0.41 5.44 -10.84
C PRO A 303 -0.02 5.00 -9.43
N ASP A 304 -1.01 4.50 -8.71
CA ASP A 304 -0.89 3.92 -7.36
C ASP A 304 0.22 2.88 -7.24
N ILE A 305 0.34 1.95 -8.19
CA ILE A 305 1.38 0.91 -8.21
C ILE A 305 2.83 1.45 -8.30
N LEU A 306 3.00 2.76 -8.53
CA LEU A 306 4.27 3.49 -8.38
C LEU A 306 4.22 4.48 -7.21
N ALA A 307 3.22 5.38 -7.19
CA ALA A 307 3.19 6.51 -6.25
C ALA A 307 3.22 6.07 -4.78
N ASN A 308 2.58 4.96 -4.44
CA ASN A 308 2.54 4.43 -3.08
C ASN A 308 3.43 3.21 -2.86
N SER A 309 4.34 2.89 -3.80
CA SER A 309 5.22 1.72 -3.65
C SER A 309 6.28 1.90 -2.58
N GLY A 310 6.50 3.12 -2.06
CA GLY A 310 7.49 3.35 -1.01
C GLY A 310 7.28 2.49 0.24
N GLY A 311 6.03 2.26 0.64
CA GLY A 311 5.71 1.37 1.77
C GLY A 311 6.14 -0.08 1.55
N VAL A 312 5.96 -0.62 0.34
CA VAL A 312 6.40 -2.00 0.04
C VAL A 312 7.90 -2.08 -0.16
N THR A 313 8.54 -1.03 -0.67
CA THR A 313 10.00 -0.93 -0.79
C THR A 313 10.68 -0.93 0.58
N VAL A 314 10.20 -0.14 1.55
CA VAL A 314 10.77 -0.17 2.91
C VAL A 314 10.37 -1.44 3.66
N SER A 315 9.22 -2.06 3.35
CA SER A 315 8.91 -3.40 3.86
C SER A 315 9.92 -4.44 3.35
N TYR A 316 10.39 -4.32 2.10
CA TYR A 316 11.47 -5.15 1.58
C TYR A 316 12.78 -4.89 2.34
N PHE A 317 13.14 -3.63 2.61
CA PHE A 317 14.33 -3.33 3.41
C PHE A 317 14.24 -3.89 4.82
N GLU A 318 13.07 -3.82 5.47
CA GLU A 318 12.84 -4.45 6.78
C GLU A 318 13.08 -5.97 6.73
N TRP A 319 12.52 -6.64 5.72
CA TRP A 319 12.76 -8.07 5.51
C TRP A 319 14.25 -8.36 5.28
N VAL A 320 14.95 -7.58 4.45
CA VAL A 320 16.40 -7.73 4.22
C VAL A 320 17.18 -7.58 5.53
N GLN A 321 16.89 -6.56 6.33
CA GLN A 321 17.54 -6.33 7.63
C GLN A 321 17.30 -7.50 8.60
N ASN A 322 16.08 -8.06 8.62
CA ASN A 322 15.77 -9.22 9.46
C ASN A 322 16.46 -10.51 8.98
N ILE A 323 16.62 -10.70 7.66
CA ILE A 323 17.41 -11.80 7.10
C ILE A 323 18.90 -11.65 7.44
N GLN A 324 19.40 -10.42 7.42
CA GLN A 324 20.80 -10.11 7.74
C GLN A 324 21.10 -10.13 9.24
N GLY A 325 20.07 -10.03 10.09
CA GLY A 325 20.24 -9.82 11.53
C GLY A 325 20.89 -8.47 11.87
N PHE A 326 20.75 -7.47 10.99
CA PHE A 326 21.39 -6.16 11.14
C PHE A 326 20.48 -5.04 10.65
N MET A 327 20.17 -4.09 11.54
CA MET A 327 19.28 -2.97 11.26
C MET A 327 20.04 -1.78 10.68
N TRP A 328 19.40 -1.02 9.79
CA TRP A 328 19.97 0.17 9.16
C TRP A 328 19.46 1.43 9.87
N ASP A 329 20.26 2.50 9.85
CA ASP A 329 19.79 3.82 10.23
C ASP A 329 18.73 4.37 9.26
N GLU A 330 17.98 5.37 9.72
CA GLU A 330 16.89 5.96 8.94
C GLU A 330 17.39 6.69 7.68
N GLU A 331 18.56 7.32 7.73
CA GLU A 331 19.13 8.05 6.59
C GLU A 331 19.41 7.11 5.42
N LYS A 332 20.05 5.97 5.70
CA LYS A 332 20.31 4.90 4.73
C LYS A 332 19.01 4.34 4.17
N VAL A 333 18.02 4.05 5.01
CA VAL A 333 16.71 3.57 4.54
C VAL A 333 16.06 4.58 3.58
N ASN A 334 16.08 5.87 3.92
CA ASN A 334 15.48 6.92 3.11
C ASN A 334 16.26 7.16 1.80
N ALA A 335 17.59 7.09 1.83
CA ALA A 335 18.43 7.21 0.64
C ALA A 335 18.23 6.03 -0.34
N GLU A 336 18.17 4.80 0.18
CA GLU A 336 17.84 3.61 -0.62
C GLU A 336 16.42 3.71 -1.19
N LEU A 337 15.45 4.17 -0.38
CA LEU A 337 14.08 4.37 -0.86
C LEU A 337 14.04 5.34 -2.04
N ARG A 338 14.74 6.49 -1.94
CA ARG A 338 14.83 7.47 -3.03
C ARG A 338 15.39 6.82 -4.29
N THR A 339 16.51 6.09 -4.18
CA THR A 339 17.14 5.37 -5.29
C THR A 339 16.18 4.43 -6.00
N TYR A 340 15.44 3.60 -5.25
CA TYR A 340 14.47 2.67 -5.82
C TYR A 340 13.30 3.39 -6.51
N MET A 341 12.75 4.43 -5.88
CA MET A 341 11.61 5.19 -6.42
C MET A 341 12.00 5.95 -7.70
N THR A 342 13.18 6.59 -7.72
CA THR A 342 13.70 7.31 -8.90
C THR A 342 13.91 6.35 -10.07
N ARG A 343 14.53 5.20 -9.84
CA ARG A 343 14.72 4.17 -10.87
C ARG A 343 13.38 3.64 -11.39
N ALA A 344 12.44 3.33 -10.50
CA ALA A 344 11.12 2.84 -10.88
C ALA A 344 10.36 3.86 -11.76
N PHE A 345 10.41 5.15 -11.41
CA PHE A 345 9.83 6.21 -12.25
C PHE A 345 10.48 6.27 -13.64
N GLY A 346 11.81 6.21 -13.70
CA GLY A 346 12.55 6.16 -14.97
C GLY A 346 12.17 4.98 -15.86
N ASP A 347 12.04 3.79 -15.27
CA ASP A 347 11.62 2.58 -15.98
C ASP A 347 10.18 2.69 -16.50
N VAL A 348 9.26 3.25 -15.71
CA VAL A 348 7.88 3.50 -16.13
C VAL A 348 7.84 4.48 -17.30
N LYS A 349 8.64 5.55 -17.25
CA LYS A 349 8.76 6.52 -18.34
C LYS A 349 9.30 5.88 -19.62
N ALA A 350 10.28 4.99 -19.51
CA ALA A 350 10.78 4.24 -20.65
C ALA A 350 9.65 3.40 -21.29
N MET A 351 8.85 2.71 -20.48
CA MET A 351 7.69 1.94 -20.97
C MET A 351 6.63 2.83 -21.63
N CYS A 352 6.34 4.01 -21.07
CA CYS A 352 5.43 4.98 -21.69
C CYS A 352 5.92 5.42 -23.08
N ARG A 353 7.22 5.67 -23.24
CA ARG A 353 7.83 6.06 -24.53
C ARG A 353 7.76 4.91 -25.53
N THR A 354 8.11 3.69 -25.12
CA THR A 354 8.11 2.50 -25.99
C THR A 354 6.72 2.13 -26.49
N HIS A 355 5.69 2.21 -25.63
CA HIS A 355 4.33 1.78 -25.96
C HIS A 355 3.35 2.94 -26.23
N HIS A 356 3.85 4.19 -26.30
CA HIS A 356 3.06 5.40 -26.52
C HIS A 356 1.81 5.48 -25.63
N CYS A 357 1.98 5.26 -24.33
CA CYS A 357 0.88 5.12 -23.37
C CYS A 357 1.03 6.06 -22.16
N ASP A 358 -0.05 6.23 -21.40
CA ASP A 358 -0.06 7.03 -20.18
C ASP A 358 0.76 6.38 -19.04
N LEU A 359 1.03 7.12 -17.96
CA LEU A 359 1.84 6.63 -16.83
C LEU A 359 1.25 5.37 -16.19
N ARG A 360 -0.09 5.25 -16.15
CA ARG A 360 -0.76 4.05 -15.61
C ARG A 360 -0.44 2.83 -16.46
N MET A 361 -0.61 2.94 -17.78
CA MET A 361 -0.28 1.84 -18.69
C MET A 361 1.23 1.58 -18.74
N GLY A 362 2.08 2.60 -18.63
CA GLY A 362 3.53 2.41 -18.51
C GLY A 362 3.91 1.58 -17.27
N ALA A 363 3.29 1.85 -16.12
CA ALA A 363 3.52 1.08 -14.91
C ALA A 363 2.97 -0.34 -14.99
N PHE A 364 1.75 -0.53 -15.51
CA PHE A 364 1.19 -1.87 -15.68
C PHE A 364 1.98 -2.70 -16.70
N THR A 365 2.39 -2.13 -17.83
CA THR A 365 3.23 -2.83 -18.83
C THR A 365 4.59 -3.18 -18.24
N LEU A 366 5.23 -2.29 -17.47
CA LEU A 366 6.47 -2.60 -16.77
C LEU A 366 6.31 -3.80 -15.82
N GLY A 367 5.29 -3.75 -14.96
CA GLY A 367 5.02 -4.78 -13.97
C GLY A 367 4.72 -6.14 -14.61
N VAL A 368 3.78 -6.17 -15.56
CA VAL A 368 3.38 -7.40 -16.28
C VAL A 368 4.56 -7.98 -17.05
N ASN A 369 5.34 -7.17 -17.77
CA ASN A 369 6.49 -7.64 -18.53
C ASN A 369 7.55 -8.29 -17.63
N ARG A 370 7.85 -7.68 -16.47
CA ARG A 370 8.83 -8.25 -15.51
C ARG A 370 8.38 -9.59 -14.95
N VAL A 371 7.09 -9.75 -14.64
CA VAL A 371 6.53 -11.01 -14.14
C VAL A 371 6.50 -12.06 -15.26
N ALA A 372 5.96 -11.71 -16.43
CA ALA A 372 5.90 -12.58 -17.61
C ALA A 372 7.29 -13.15 -17.97
N ARG A 373 8.33 -12.30 -17.97
CA ARG A 373 9.71 -12.74 -18.19
C ARG A 373 10.19 -13.74 -17.13
N ALA A 374 9.90 -13.50 -15.86
CA ALA A 374 10.29 -14.42 -14.79
C ALA A 374 9.56 -15.77 -14.90
N THR A 375 8.26 -15.77 -15.22
CA THR A 375 7.47 -16.97 -15.46
C THR A 375 8.05 -17.79 -16.62
N VAL A 376 8.33 -17.15 -17.76
CA VAL A 376 8.90 -17.85 -18.94
C VAL A 376 10.30 -18.40 -18.65
N LEU A 377 11.13 -17.66 -17.90
CA LEU A 377 12.48 -18.12 -17.54
C LEU A 377 12.47 -19.32 -16.58
N ARG A 378 11.49 -19.41 -15.68
CA ARG A 378 11.33 -20.57 -14.79
C ARG A 378 10.76 -21.80 -15.50
N GLY A 379 9.96 -21.59 -16.55
CA GLY A 379 9.23 -22.66 -17.22
C GLY A 379 7.94 -23.03 -16.50
N TRP A 380 7.23 -24.04 -17.01
CA TRP A 380 5.89 -24.45 -16.55
C TRP A 380 5.87 -25.76 -15.75
N GLU A 381 7.04 -26.31 -15.45
CA GLU A 381 7.23 -27.55 -14.69
C GLU A 381 7.77 -27.28 -13.26
N ALA A 382 7.92 -26.01 -12.89
CA ALA A 382 8.61 -25.54 -11.69
C ALA A 382 7.69 -25.32 -10.47
#